data_AF-A0A1N6QRH5-F1
#
_entry.id   AF-A0A1N6QRH5-F1
#
_cell.length_a   1.000
_cell.length_b   1.000
_cell.length_c   1.000
_cell.angle_alpha   90.00
_cell.angle_beta   90.00
_cell.angle_gamma   90.00
#
_symmetry.space_group_name_H-M   'P 1'
#
loop_
_entity.id
_entity.type
_entity.pdbx_description
1 polymer ?
#
loop_
_entity_poly.entity_id
_entity_poly.type
_entity_poly.pdbx_seq_one_letter_code
_entity_poly.pdbx_strand_id
1 'polypeptide(L)'
;MSARWLRGAAATAATAAFLVPASLLAAAPALAHTAHAPAQAPVRAGAHGTAAPAVVAKKLFRAWLRADRHAASRVATAGAASTLFAYPFRAPDEFAGCSGNACRFVHTSVRVPGGLDGILMIVSGAKVTKVYESRHLVTPSAAAKQLFDAWRKGDRNRGLEIATTTAVKTLFRTKYDPKGVKYFFQGCSSEPKGYGCAYSYEGGGMFMHVRGSKSRGYEVTSISYIAD
;
A
#
# COMPACT_ATOMS: atom_id res chain seq x y z
N MET A 1 4.08 1.39 -63.30
CA MET A 1 5.33 0.68 -62.93
C MET A 1 5.06 0.05 -61.55
N SER A 2 4.44 -1.13 -61.42
CA SER A 2 4.94 -2.53 -61.61
C SER A 2 6.22 -2.79 -60.79
N ALA A 3 6.35 -3.76 -59.87
CA ALA A 3 5.69 -5.07 -59.60
C ALA A 3 5.65 -5.35 -58.06
N ARG A 4 4.65 -6.04 -57.45
CA ARG A 4 4.43 -7.52 -57.26
C ARG A 4 5.73 -8.31 -56.94
N TRP A 5 5.80 -9.18 -55.92
CA TRP A 5 5.27 -10.56 -55.77
C TRP A 5 5.17 -10.93 -54.25
N LEU A 6 4.03 -11.41 -53.70
CA LEU A 6 3.55 -12.82 -53.50
C LEU A 6 4.36 -13.64 -52.46
N ARG A 7 3.85 -14.55 -51.61
CA ARG A 7 2.53 -14.94 -51.06
C ARG A 7 2.78 -16.13 -50.09
N GLY A 8 1.86 -16.34 -49.13
CA GLY A 8 1.46 -17.67 -48.61
C GLY A 8 2.29 -18.26 -47.45
N ALA A 9 1.75 -19.15 -46.60
CA ALA A 9 0.39 -19.63 -46.38
C ALA A 9 0.38 -20.42 -45.04
N ALA A 10 -0.69 -20.30 -44.26
CA ALA A 10 -1.61 -21.39 -43.88
C ALA A 10 -1.33 -22.13 -42.56
N ALA A 11 -2.42 -22.33 -41.83
CA ALA A 11 -2.58 -22.92 -40.51
C ALA A 11 -2.75 -24.45 -40.57
N THR A 12 -2.60 -25.12 -39.42
CA THR A 12 -3.41 -26.29 -39.03
C THR A 12 -3.30 -26.55 -37.52
N ALA A 13 -4.44 -26.82 -36.91
CA ALA A 13 -4.60 -27.35 -35.56
C ALA A 13 -4.51 -28.89 -35.60
N ALA A 14 -4.10 -29.52 -34.50
CA ALA A 14 -4.36 -30.93 -34.24
C ALA A 14 -4.50 -31.21 -32.73
N THR A 15 -5.70 -31.61 -32.35
CA THR A 15 -6.08 -32.30 -31.12
C THR A 15 -5.71 -33.78 -31.20
N ALA A 16 -5.26 -34.39 -30.10
CA ALA A 16 -5.41 -35.83 -29.88
C ALA A 16 -5.54 -36.14 -28.38
N ALA A 17 -6.66 -36.75 -28.03
CA ALA A 17 -7.00 -37.32 -26.74
C ALA A 17 -6.29 -38.66 -26.55
N PHE A 18 -5.96 -39.02 -25.30
CA PHE A 18 -5.64 -40.39 -24.92
C PHE A 18 -6.65 -40.91 -23.89
N LEU A 19 -7.12 -42.11 -24.20
CA LEU A 19 -8.18 -42.88 -23.56
C LEU A 19 -7.72 -43.60 -22.28
N VAL A 20 -8.71 -43.82 -21.43
CA VAL A 20 -8.76 -44.64 -20.20
C VAL A 20 -8.56 -46.14 -20.49
N PRO A 21 -8.15 -46.94 -19.50
CA PRO A 21 -8.98 -48.11 -19.16
C PRO A 21 -9.36 -48.18 -17.67
N ALA A 22 -10.61 -48.56 -17.45
CA ALA A 22 -11.22 -48.94 -16.19
C ALA A 22 -11.05 -50.43 -15.93
N SER A 23 -11.07 -50.84 -14.65
CA SER A 23 -11.67 -52.07 -14.08
C SER A 23 -11.10 -52.31 -12.67
N LEU A 24 -11.73 -52.88 -11.63
CA LEU A 24 -13.09 -53.24 -11.22
C LEU A 24 -12.91 -53.84 -9.78
N LEU A 25 -13.89 -53.60 -8.90
CA LEU A 25 -14.29 -54.31 -7.65
C LEU A 25 -13.28 -54.97 -6.69
N ALA A 26 -13.45 -54.67 -5.39
CA ALA A 26 -13.72 -55.69 -4.37
C ALA A 26 -14.42 -55.09 -3.14
N ALA A 27 -15.35 -55.85 -2.57
CA ALA A 27 -16.30 -55.50 -1.51
C ALA A 27 -15.74 -55.70 -0.08
N ALA A 28 -16.50 -55.16 0.89
CA ALA A 28 -16.29 -55.06 2.36
C ALA A 28 -16.22 -56.42 3.10
N PRO A 29 -15.98 -56.54 4.46
CA PRO A 29 -16.84 -55.94 5.52
C PRO A 29 -16.19 -55.54 6.90
N ALA A 30 -16.93 -54.67 7.61
CA ALA A 30 -17.35 -54.64 9.03
C ALA A 30 -16.39 -54.74 10.27
N LEU A 31 -16.66 -53.80 11.20
CA LEU A 31 -16.63 -53.85 12.69
C LEU A 31 -15.29 -53.72 13.45
N ALA A 32 -15.11 -52.61 14.21
CA ALA A 32 -15.22 -52.58 15.68
C ALA A 32 -14.65 -51.28 16.32
N HIS A 33 -15.51 -50.59 17.08
CA HIS A 33 -15.28 -49.90 18.36
C HIS A 33 -13.88 -49.36 18.72
N THR A 34 -13.76 -48.03 18.85
CA THR A 34 -13.43 -47.35 20.12
C THR A 34 -13.71 -45.85 19.99
N ALA A 35 -14.72 -45.36 20.69
CA ALA A 35 -14.96 -43.93 20.86
C ALA A 35 -13.92 -43.37 21.84
N HIS A 36 -12.90 -42.70 21.33
CA HIS A 36 -12.00 -41.87 22.14
C HIS A 36 -12.64 -40.48 22.27
N ALA A 37 -13.25 -40.20 23.43
CA ALA A 37 -13.64 -38.86 23.80
C ALA A 37 -12.36 -38.02 24.02
N PRO A 38 -12.13 -36.91 23.28
CA PRO A 38 -11.08 -35.99 23.65
C PRO A 38 -11.51 -35.28 24.94
N ALA A 39 -10.73 -35.49 25.99
CA ALA A 39 -10.80 -34.72 27.23
C ALA A 39 -10.79 -33.22 26.89
N GLN A 40 -11.89 -32.54 27.16
CA GLN A 40 -11.96 -31.09 27.06
C GLN A 40 -11.07 -30.50 28.16
N ALA A 41 -9.87 -30.08 27.76
CA ALA A 41 -9.03 -29.25 28.59
C ALA A 41 -9.81 -27.98 28.98
N PRO A 42 -9.79 -27.55 30.25
CA PRO A 42 -10.50 -26.36 30.67
C PRO A 42 -9.96 -25.15 29.88
N VAL A 43 -10.87 -24.48 29.19
CA VAL A 43 -10.64 -23.20 28.53
C VAL A 43 -10.16 -22.24 29.60
N ARG A 44 -8.84 -21.96 29.63
CA ARG A 44 -8.30 -20.85 30.41
C ARG A 44 -9.02 -19.59 29.95
N ALA A 45 -9.83 -19.01 30.82
CA ALA A 45 -10.35 -17.66 30.65
C ALA A 45 -9.16 -16.73 30.43
N GLY A 46 -9.00 -16.24 29.20
CA GLY A 46 -7.92 -15.36 28.84
C GLY A 46 -7.99 -14.09 29.70
N ALA A 47 -6.86 -13.75 30.32
CA ALA A 47 -6.59 -12.44 30.89
C ALA A 47 -7.19 -11.34 30.00
N HIS A 48 -7.78 -10.29 30.59
CA HIS A 48 -8.36 -9.13 29.90
C HIS A 48 -7.49 -8.68 28.72
N GLY A 49 -7.81 -9.22 27.54
CA GLY A 49 -6.93 -9.21 26.40
C GLY A 49 -6.95 -7.85 25.75
N THR A 50 -5.77 -7.35 25.40
CA THR A 50 -5.61 -6.18 24.53
C THR A 50 -6.54 -6.33 23.32
N ALA A 51 -7.42 -5.35 23.08
CA ALA A 51 -8.36 -5.42 21.96
C ALA A 51 -7.60 -5.60 20.64
N ALA A 52 -8.07 -6.51 19.79
CA ALA A 52 -7.44 -6.77 18.49
C ALA A 52 -7.28 -5.46 17.69
N PRO A 53 -6.16 -5.24 16.97
CA PRO A 53 -5.90 -3.98 16.25
C PRO A 53 -7.04 -3.51 15.36
N ALA A 54 -7.68 -4.43 14.63
CA ALA A 54 -8.83 -4.14 13.79
C ALA A 54 -10.00 -3.51 14.57
N VAL A 55 -10.26 -3.96 15.80
CA VAL A 55 -11.33 -3.42 16.64
C VAL A 55 -11.03 -1.98 17.06
N VAL A 56 -9.80 -1.69 17.47
CA VAL A 56 -9.37 -0.33 17.87
C VAL A 56 -9.42 0.62 16.66
N ALA A 57 -8.86 0.21 15.53
CA ALA A 57 -8.86 1.00 14.31
C ALA A 57 -10.29 1.29 13.80
N LYS A 58 -11.17 0.29 13.75
CA LYS A 58 -12.58 0.47 13.37
C LYS A 58 -13.36 1.33 14.37
N LYS A 59 -13.01 1.29 15.67
CA LYS A 59 -13.61 2.20 16.67
C LYS A 59 -13.22 3.65 16.40
N LEU A 60 -11.94 3.93 16.14
CA LEU A 60 -11.48 5.28 15.79
C LEU A 60 -12.13 5.75 14.48
N PHE A 61 -12.12 4.92 13.44
CA PHE A 61 -12.71 5.26 12.15
C PHE A 61 -14.20 5.63 12.27
N ARG A 62 -14.99 4.84 13.02
CA ARG A 62 -16.40 5.14 13.28
C ARG A 62 -16.59 6.42 14.10
N ALA A 63 -15.70 6.73 15.04
CA ALA A 63 -15.76 7.99 15.78
C ALA A 63 -15.50 9.18 14.85
N TRP A 64 -14.53 9.07 13.96
CA TRP A 64 -14.24 10.07 12.93
C TRP A 64 -15.41 10.29 11.97
N LEU A 65 -16.05 9.23 11.48
CA LEU A 65 -17.24 9.34 10.62
C LEU A 65 -18.41 10.10 11.28
N ARG A 66 -18.51 10.05 12.62
CA ARG A 66 -19.51 10.78 13.40
C ARG A 66 -19.04 12.16 13.88
N ALA A 67 -17.85 12.59 13.45
CA ALA A 67 -17.17 13.78 13.96
C ALA A 67 -16.98 13.82 15.50
N ASP A 68 -16.99 12.66 16.17
CA ASP A 68 -16.92 12.54 17.63
C ASP A 68 -15.47 12.51 18.11
N ARG A 69 -14.92 13.71 18.36
CA ARG A 69 -13.54 13.87 18.85
C ARG A 69 -13.33 13.29 20.25
N HIS A 70 -14.37 13.26 21.10
CA HIS A 70 -14.29 12.71 22.44
C HIS A 70 -14.21 11.17 22.41
N ALA A 71 -14.99 10.51 21.54
CA ALA A 71 -14.82 9.08 21.33
C ALA A 71 -13.48 8.74 20.67
N ALA A 72 -13.01 9.56 19.73
CA ALA A 72 -11.71 9.39 19.11
C ALA A 72 -10.56 9.45 20.13
N SER A 73 -10.59 10.40 21.07
CA SER A 73 -9.52 10.56 22.08
C SER A 73 -9.42 9.37 23.04
N ARG A 74 -10.51 8.62 23.25
CA ARG A 74 -10.47 7.38 24.05
C ARG A 74 -9.62 6.29 23.38
N VAL A 75 -9.65 6.20 22.05
CA VAL A 75 -9.03 5.10 21.28
C VAL A 75 -7.84 5.52 20.42
N ALA A 76 -7.40 6.78 20.51
CA ALA A 76 -6.24 7.30 19.79
C ALA A 76 -5.37 8.20 20.67
N THR A 77 -4.14 8.44 20.24
CA THR A 77 -3.32 9.56 20.73
C THR A 77 -3.84 10.87 20.14
N ALA A 78 -3.55 12.01 20.78
CA ALA A 78 -3.97 13.32 20.28
C ALA A 78 -3.45 13.59 18.86
N GLY A 79 -2.18 13.25 18.58
CA GLY A 79 -1.59 13.39 17.26
C GLY A 79 -2.29 12.53 16.20
N ALA A 80 -2.58 11.26 16.50
CA ALA A 80 -3.29 10.36 15.59
C ALA A 80 -4.71 10.86 15.27
N ALA A 81 -5.46 11.28 16.29
CA ALA A 81 -6.79 11.84 16.10
C ALA A 81 -6.74 13.16 15.30
N SER A 82 -5.79 14.06 15.60
CA SER A 82 -5.65 15.32 14.87
C SER A 82 -5.35 15.09 13.39
N THR A 83 -4.44 14.18 13.05
CA THR A 83 -4.15 13.81 11.66
C THR A 83 -5.41 13.31 10.97
N LEU A 84 -6.08 12.30 11.55
CA LEU A 84 -7.27 11.70 10.94
C LEU A 84 -8.38 12.72 10.67
N PHE A 85 -8.63 13.64 11.61
CA PHE A 85 -9.67 14.66 11.46
C PHE A 85 -9.27 15.82 10.51
N ALA A 86 -8.00 15.92 10.12
CA ALA A 86 -7.52 16.87 9.13
C ALA A 86 -7.48 16.28 7.70
N TYR A 87 -7.87 15.00 7.54
CA TYR A 87 -7.84 14.32 6.26
C TYR A 87 -8.70 15.06 5.22
N PRO A 88 -8.11 15.50 4.09
CA PRO A 88 -8.78 16.42 3.16
C PRO A 88 -9.72 15.72 2.18
N PHE A 89 -9.61 14.40 2.07
CA PHE A 89 -10.47 13.62 1.20
C PHE A 89 -11.68 13.09 1.99
N ARG A 90 -12.71 12.66 1.27
CA ARG A 90 -13.82 11.94 1.89
C ARG A 90 -13.33 10.69 2.62
N ALA A 91 -14.20 10.06 3.41
CA ALA A 91 -13.85 8.80 4.07
C ALA A 91 -13.53 7.69 3.05
N PRO A 92 -12.49 6.86 3.31
CA PRO A 92 -12.27 5.61 2.59
C PRO A 92 -13.50 4.70 2.61
N ASP A 93 -13.67 3.92 1.54
CA ASP A 93 -14.87 3.11 1.29
C ASP A 93 -14.83 1.77 2.03
N GLU A 94 -13.62 1.20 2.19
CA GLU A 94 -13.43 -0.16 2.66
C GLU A 94 -12.36 -0.27 3.74
N PHE A 95 -12.55 -1.21 4.68
CA PHE A 95 -11.50 -1.67 5.56
C PHE A 95 -10.74 -2.85 4.93
N ALA A 96 -9.53 -2.59 4.45
CA ALA A 96 -8.70 -3.57 3.73
C ALA A 96 -7.91 -4.53 4.65
N GLY A 97 -8.30 -4.63 5.93
CA GLY A 97 -7.65 -5.51 6.90
C GLY A 97 -6.47 -4.88 7.66
N CYS A 98 -5.82 -5.71 8.49
CA CYS A 98 -4.59 -5.34 9.19
C CYS A 98 -3.47 -6.34 8.88
N SER A 99 -2.25 -5.83 8.74
CA SER A 99 -1.02 -6.63 8.78
C SER A 99 -0.29 -6.32 10.08
N GLY A 100 -0.26 -7.29 11.00
CA GLY A 100 0.19 -7.06 12.37
C GLY A 100 -0.65 -5.97 13.05
N ASN A 101 -0.01 -4.87 13.43
CA ASN A 101 -0.66 -3.72 14.07
C ASN A 101 -1.00 -2.56 13.11
N ALA A 102 -0.75 -2.74 11.81
CA ALA A 102 -0.96 -1.75 10.77
C ALA A 102 -2.28 -2.05 10.04
N CYS A 103 -3.28 -1.19 10.19
CA CYS A 103 -4.65 -1.39 9.71
C CYS A 103 -5.00 -0.38 8.61
N ARG A 104 -5.51 -0.85 7.47
CA ARG A 104 -5.75 -0.01 6.28
C ARG A 104 -7.23 0.23 6.01
N PHE A 105 -7.53 1.45 5.60
CA PHE A 105 -8.81 1.88 5.06
C PHE A 105 -8.56 2.51 3.69
N VAL A 106 -9.20 2.00 2.64
CA VAL A 106 -8.86 2.36 1.25
C VAL A 106 -10.04 2.94 0.48
N HIS A 107 -9.74 3.82 -0.47
CA HIS A 107 -10.66 4.31 -1.48
C HIS A 107 -10.73 3.30 -2.62
N THR A 108 -11.92 2.82 -2.92
CA THR A 108 -12.16 1.92 -4.06
C THR A 108 -12.89 2.63 -5.19
N SER A 109 -13.62 3.71 -4.89
CA SER A 109 -14.41 4.46 -5.88
C SER A 109 -13.82 5.81 -6.27
N VAL A 110 -12.72 6.26 -5.66
CA VAL A 110 -11.94 7.43 -6.13
C VAL A 110 -10.44 7.16 -6.07
N ARG A 111 -9.71 7.85 -6.94
CA ARG A 111 -8.25 7.90 -6.89
C ARG A 111 -7.79 9.06 -6.01
N VAL A 112 -7.00 8.75 -4.99
CA VAL A 112 -6.26 9.72 -4.17
C VAL A 112 -4.75 9.59 -4.44
N PRO A 113 -3.94 10.64 -4.18
CA PRO A 113 -2.49 10.56 -4.31
C PRO A 113 -1.85 9.53 -3.37
N GLY A 114 -0.76 8.92 -3.83
CA GLY A 114 0.09 8.03 -3.04
C GLY A 114 -0.39 6.58 -2.97
N GLY A 115 0.53 5.66 -2.69
CA GLY A 115 0.29 4.22 -2.63
C GLY A 115 -0.42 3.71 -1.36
N LEU A 116 -0.83 4.61 -0.46
CA LEU A 116 -1.74 4.23 0.63
C LEU A 116 -3.17 3.99 0.14
N ASP A 117 -3.56 4.66 -0.95
CA ASP A 117 -4.94 4.71 -1.45
C ASP A 117 -5.96 5.06 -0.37
N GLY A 118 -5.58 5.85 0.65
CA GLY A 118 -6.42 6.12 1.82
C GLY A 118 -5.64 6.33 3.10
N ILE A 119 -6.03 5.61 4.16
CA ILE A 119 -5.57 5.81 5.53
C ILE A 119 -4.97 4.52 6.08
N LEU A 120 -3.80 4.64 6.71
CA LEU A 120 -3.15 3.59 7.44
C LEU A 120 -3.02 3.98 8.92
N MET A 121 -3.57 3.16 9.80
CA MET A 121 -3.53 3.35 11.25
C MET A 121 -2.56 2.35 11.89
N ILE A 122 -1.66 2.84 12.75
CA ILE A 122 -0.80 1.99 13.57
C ILE A 122 -1.40 1.89 14.96
N VAL A 123 -1.71 0.66 15.37
CA VAL A 123 -2.27 0.36 16.69
C VAL A 123 -1.16 -0.07 17.64
N SER A 124 -1.21 0.39 18.88
CA SER A 124 -0.37 -0.14 19.96
C SER A 124 -1.22 -0.23 21.22
N GLY A 125 -1.33 -1.43 21.77
CA GLY A 125 -2.23 -1.70 22.87
C GLY A 125 -3.69 -1.38 22.50
N ALA A 126 -4.34 -0.56 23.31
CA ALA A 126 -5.72 -0.13 23.12
C ALA A 126 -5.87 1.18 22.31
N LYS A 127 -4.78 1.73 21.74
CA LYS A 127 -4.81 3.02 21.04
C LYS A 127 -4.22 2.97 19.64
N VAL A 128 -4.78 3.77 18.74
CA VAL A 128 -4.10 4.19 17.51
C VAL A 128 -3.05 5.24 17.87
N THR A 129 -1.78 4.96 17.61
CA THR A 129 -0.66 5.83 17.97
C THR A 129 -0.15 6.67 16.82
N LYS A 130 -0.31 6.19 15.59
CA LYS A 130 0.03 6.93 14.36
C LYS A 130 -1.05 6.73 13.30
N VAL A 131 -1.25 7.76 12.50
CA VAL A 131 -2.08 7.74 11.30
C VAL A 131 -1.24 8.27 10.15
N TYR A 132 -1.19 7.51 9.08
CA TYR A 132 -0.65 7.90 7.78
C TYR A 132 -1.82 8.04 6.82
N GLU A 133 -1.76 9.04 5.95
CA GLU A 133 -2.90 9.40 5.10
C GLU A 133 -2.43 9.86 3.72
N SER A 134 -3.18 9.54 2.67
CA SER A 134 -2.99 10.16 1.37
C SER A 134 -3.04 11.68 1.49
N ARG A 135 -2.08 12.38 0.87
CA ARG A 135 -1.95 13.84 0.98
C ARG A 135 -2.36 14.57 -0.28
N HIS A 136 -3.03 15.70 -0.11
CA HIS A 136 -3.28 16.65 -1.18
C HIS A 136 -2.18 17.72 -1.21
N LEU A 137 -1.17 17.52 -2.05
CA LEU A 137 -0.13 18.52 -2.27
C LEU A 137 -0.34 19.23 -3.61
N VAL A 138 -0.37 20.55 -3.58
CA VAL A 138 -0.74 21.41 -4.72
C VAL A 138 0.42 21.81 -5.62
N THR A 139 1.65 21.37 -5.31
CA THR A 139 2.83 21.60 -6.17
C THR A 139 3.65 20.31 -6.35
N PRO A 140 4.28 20.11 -7.51
CA PRO A 140 5.11 18.93 -7.75
C PRO A 140 6.34 18.90 -6.83
N SER A 141 6.94 20.07 -6.55
CA SER A 141 8.09 20.17 -5.66
C SER A 141 7.76 19.76 -4.23
N ALA A 142 6.55 20.05 -3.73
CA ALA A 142 6.12 19.60 -2.41
C ALA A 142 6.04 18.07 -2.34
N ALA A 143 5.51 17.41 -3.37
CA ALA A 143 5.46 15.95 -3.44
C ALA A 143 6.85 15.32 -3.44
N ALA A 144 7.77 15.83 -4.27
CA ALA A 144 9.14 15.34 -4.32
C ALA A 144 9.91 15.54 -3.01
N LYS A 145 9.78 16.71 -2.37
CA LYS A 145 10.41 17.00 -1.08
C LYS A 145 9.85 16.14 0.05
N GLN A 146 8.54 15.95 0.08
CA GLN A 146 7.88 15.09 1.07
C GLN A 146 8.36 13.63 0.98
N LEU A 147 8.46 13.08 -0.23
CA LEU A 147 8.99 11.73 -0.42
C LEU A 147 10.47 11.63 -0.01
N PHE A 148 11.28 12.62 -0.37
CA PHE A 148 12.69 12.66 0.00
C PHE A 148 12.88 12.72 1.53
N ASP A 149 12.10 13.55 2.23
CA ASP A 149 12.13 13.62 3.69
C ASP A 149 11.66 12.34 4.36
N ALA A 150 10.69 11.63 3.77
CA ALA A 150 10.29 10.31 4.23
C ALA A 150 11.43 9.30 4.11
N TRP A 151 12.17 9.33 2.99
CA TRP A 151 13.33 8.48 2.76
C TRP A 151 14.47 8.76 3.74
N ARG A 152 14.79 10.03 3.98
CA ARG A 152 15.79 10.45 4.99
C ARG A 152 15.46 9.92 6.39
N LYS A 153 14.17 9.87 6.74
CA LYS A 153 13.68 9.38 8.03
C LYS A 153 13.52 7.85 8.07
N GLY A 154 13.71 7.17 6.95
CA GLY A 154 13.45 5.73 6.84
C GLY A 154 11.97 5.35 6.99
N ASP A 155 11.04 6.30 6.84
CA ASP A 155 9.60 6.08 7.04
C ASP A 155 8.92 5.76 5.70
N ARG A 156 8.84 4.47 5.39
CA ARG A 156 8.19 3.98 4.16
C ARG A 156 6.70 4.34 4.09
N ASN A 157 5.99 4.29 5.22
CA ASN A 157 4.57 4.60 5.28
C ASN A 157 4.32 6.08 4.99
N ARG A 158 5.19 6.95 5.49
CA ARG A 158 5.18 8.38 5.14
C ARG A 158 5.45 8.61 3.65
N GLY A 159 6.32 7.80 3.04
CA GLY A 159 6.55 7.85 1.59
C GLY A 159 5.29 7.52 0.79
N LEU A 160 4.53 6.50 1.23
CA LEU A 160 3.29 6.06 0.56
C LEU A 160 2.16 7.09 0.63
N GLU A 161 2.23 8.09 1.52
CA GLU A 161 1.24 9.19 1.57
C GLU A 161 1.22 10.04 0.30
N ILE A 162 2.30 10.04 -0.48
CA ILE A 162 2.50 10.96 -1.61
C ILE A 162 3.18 10.32 -2.83
N ALA A 163 3.52 9.04 -2.75
CA ALA A 163 4.21 8.35 -3.81
C ALA A 163 3.65 6.94 -3.99
N THR A 164 3.67 6.47 -5.23
CA THR A 164 3.23 5.10 -5.56
C THR A 164 4.11 4.07 -4.87
N THR A 165 3.56 2.88 -4.66
CA THR A 165 4.32 1.74 -4.12
C THR A 165 5.59 1.45 -4.92
N THR A 166 5.55 1.61 -6.24
CA THR A 166 6.70 1.45 -7.13
C THR A 166 7.79 2.49 -6.83
N ALA A 167 7.45 3.77 -6.74
CA ALA A 167 8.42 4.82 -6.44
C ALA A 167 9.04 4.63 -5.05
N VAL A 168 8.23 4.33 -4.03
CA VAL A 168 8.70 4.05 -2.67
C VAL A 168 9.62 2.83 -2.64
N LYS A 169 9.26 1.74 -3.33
CA LYS A 169 10.12 0.55 -3.43
C LYS A 169 11.47 0.87 -4.06
N THR A 170 11.49 1.68 -5.13
CA THR A 170 12.73 2.08 -5.80
C THR A 170 13.62 2.94 -4.90
N LEU A 171 13.05 3.96 -4.24
CA LEU A 171 13.83 4.87 -3.39
C LEU A 171 14.36 4.17 -2.13
N PHE A 172 13.50 3.41 -1.47
CA PHE A 172 13.83 2.74 -0.21
C PHE A 172 14.54 1.39 -0.39
N ARG A 173 15.00 1.08 -1.60
CA ARG A 173 15.92 -0.04 -1.84
C ARG A 173 17.25 0.18 -1.12
N THR A 174 17.72 1.43 -1.10
CA THR A 174 18.90 1.85 -0.33
C THR A 174 18.44 2.70 0.84
N LYS A 175 19.02 2.49 2.02
CA LYS A 175 18.78 3.34 3.18
C LYS A 175 19.49 4.68 2.97
N TYR A 176 18.85 5.78 3.35
CA TYR A 176 19.52 7.07 3.37
C TYR A 176 20.70 7.05 4.36
N ASP A 177 21.89 7.41 3.88
CA ASP A 177 23.08 7.59 4.70
C ASP A 177 23.32 9.09 4.95
N PRO A 178 23.18 9.59 6.19
CA PRO A 178 23.46 10.99 6.51
C PRO A 178 24.94 11.38 6.35
N LYS A 179 25.86 10.40 6.29
CA LYS A 179 27.29 10.60 6.03
C LYS A 179 27.68 10.32 4.56
N GLY A 180 26.74 9.89 3.73
CA GLY A 180 26.95 9.61 2.31
C GLY A 180 26.89 10.87 1.45
N VAL A 181 26.64 10.67 0.15
CA VAL A 181 26.54 11.77 -0.83
C VAL A 181 25.43 12.75 -0.45
N LYS A 182 25.73 14.05 -0.60
CA LYS A 182 24.75 15.11 -0.37
C LYS A 182 23.87 15.27 -1.60
N TYR A 183 22.56 15.25 -1.38
CA TYR A 183 21.56 15.50 -2.41
C TYR A 183 21.12 16.96 -2.36
N PHE A 184 21.13 17.64 -3.50
CA PHE A 184 20.69 19.02 -3.66
C PHE A 184 19.47 19.08 -4.58
N PHE A 185 18.37 19.62 -4.08
CA PHE A 185 17.16 19.75 -4.88
C PHE A 185 17.33 20.84 -5.95
N GLN A 186 17.21 20.45 -7.23
CA GLN A 186 17.42 21.32 -8.39
C GLN A 186 16.12 21.93 -8.94
N GLY A 187 14.98 21.65 -8.29
CA GLY A 187 13.68 22.11 -8.76
C GLY A 187 12.93 21.05 -9.56
N CYS A 188 11.83 21.49 -10.19
CA CYS A 188 11.02 20.64 -11.06
C CYS A 188 10.80 21.33 -12.40
N SER A 189 10.94 20.58 -13.48
CA SER A 189 10.63 21.02 -14.84
C SER A 189 9.42 20.26 -15.39
N SER A 190 8.74 20.84 -16.38
CA SER A 190 7.65 20.16 -17.08
C SER A 190 8.21 19.03 -17.93
N GLU A 191 7.50 17.89 -17.97
CA GLU A 191 7.79 16.76 -18.85
C GLU A 191 6.47 16.26 -19.48
N PRO A 192 6.49 15.47 -20.57
CA PRO A 192 5.28 15.17 -21.37
C PRO A 192 4.09 14.59 -20.60
N LYS A 193 4.32 13.96 -19.45
CA LYS A 193 3.27 13.34 -18.62
C LYS A 193 3.10 14.01 -17.26
N GLY A 194 3.84 15.08 -16.94
CA GLY A 194 3.78 15.73 -15.63
C GLY A 194 5.01 16.58 -15.36
N TYR A 195 5.70 16.32 -14.26
CA TYR A 195 6.91 17.05 -13.88
C TYR A 195 8.06 16.10 -13.54
N GLY A 196 9.27 16.48 -13.94
CA GLY A 196 10.51 15.83 -13.49
C GLY A 196 11.14 16.69 -12.40
N CYS A 197 11.20 16.19 -11.17
CA CYS A 197 11.82 16.87 -10.04
C CYS A 197 13.21 16.29 -9.77
N ALA A 198 14.25 17.09 -9.89
CA ALA A 198 15.63 16.61 -9.86
C ALA A 198 16.31 16.86 -8.51
N TYR A 199 17.13 15.91 -8.09
CA TYR A 199 18.13 16.05 -7.06
C TYR A 199 19.49 15.74 -7.68
N SER A 200 20.46 16.64 -7.58
CA SER A 200 21.85 16.35 -7.95
C SER A 200 22.61 15.82 -6.74
N TYR A 201 23.61 14.99 -6.97
CA TYR A 201 24.57 14.54 -5.96
C TYR A 201 25.91 14.23 -6.64
N GLU A 202 26.96 14.01 -5.86
CA GLU A 202 28.26 13.62 -6.40
C GLU A 202 28.16 12.26 -7.12
N GLY A 203 28.50 12.21 -8.41
CA GLY A 203 28.37 11.00 -9.22
C GLY A 203 27.02 10.84 -9.94
N GLY A 204 26.19 11.89 -10.02
CA GLY A 204 24.99 11.89 -10.87
C GLY A 204 23.76 12.64 -10.33
N GLY A 205 22.58 12.13 -10.67
CA GLY A 205 21.31 12.75 -10.32
C GLY A 205 20.16 11.76 -10.18
N MET A 206 19.20 12.11 -9.33
CA MET A 206 17.95 11.39 -9.12
C MET A 206 16.79 12.23 -9.62
N PHE A 207 15.93 11.64 -10.44
CA PHE A 207 14.74 12.27 -10.97
C PHE A 207 13.50 11.60 -10.39
N MET A 208 12.67 12.38 -9.70
CA MET A 208 11.35 11.97 -9.25
C MET A 208 10.32 12.43 -10.29
N HIS A 209 9.66 11.47 -10.94
CA HIS A 209 8.60 11.77 -11.90
C HIS A 209 7.29 11.95 -11.16
N VAL A 210 6.73 13.15 -11.25
CA VAL A 210 5.55 13.59 -10.52
C VAL A 210 4.36 13.72 -11.47
N ARG A 211 3.22 13.19 -11.07
CA ARG A 211 1.95 13.25 -11.80
C ARG A 211 0.87 13.89 -10.95
N GLY A 212 -0.21 14.32 -11.59
CA GLY A 212 -1.35 14.91 -10.90
C GLY A 212 -1.63 16.34 -11.36
N SER A 213 -2.37 17.07 -10.53
CA SER A 213 -2.78 18.45 -10.78
C SER A 213 -3.03 19.16 -9.46
N LYS A 214 -3.09 20.50 -9.47
CA LYS A 214 -3.46 21.28 -8.28
C LYS A 214 -4.80 20.84 -7.65
N SER A 215 -5.76 20.43 -8.48
CA SER A 215 -7.07 19.96 -8.01
C SER A 215 -7.04 18.56 -7.38
N ARG A 216 -6.29 17.61 -7.97
CA ARG A 216 -6.24 16.22 -7.49
C ARG A 216 -5.14 15.95 -6.47
N GLY A 217 -4.18 16.87 -6.37
CA GLY A 217 -2.92 16.64 -5.69
C GLY A 217 -1.87 16.04 -6.63
N TYR A 218 -0.61 16.25 -6.29
CA TYR A 218 0.54 15.68 -6.98
C TYR A 218 1.08 14.45 -6.24
N GLU A 219 1.52 13.44 -6.97
CA GLU A 219 2.18 12.24 -6.44
C GLU A 219 3.43 11.88 -7.22
N VAL A 220 4.43 11.29 -6.56
CA VAL A 220 5.60 10.72 -7.24
C VAL A 220 5.26 9.32 -7.75
N THR A 221 5.31 9.11 -9.06
CA THR A 221 4.92 7.83 -9.68
C THR A 221 6.08 6.89 -9.97
N SER A 222 7.26 7.45 -10.23
CA SER A 222 8.47 6.68 -10.51
C SER A 222 9.71 7.51 -10.19
N ILE A 223 10.84 6.82 -10.08
CA ILE A 223 12.14 7.42 -9.80
C ILE A 223 13.15 6.80 -10.77
N SER A 224 13.96 7.66 -11.39
CA SER A 224 15.08 7.27 -12.24
C SER A 224 16.37 7.91 -11.70
N TYR A 225 17.50 7.31 -12.08
CA TYR A 225 18.83 7.79 -11.72
C TYR A 225 19.64 7.95 -13.01
N ILE A 226 20.48 8.96 -13.05
CA ILE A 226 21.48 9.18 -14.09
C ILE A 226 22.83 9.20 -13.37
N ALA A 227 23.80 8.44 -13.87
CA ALA A 227 25.19 8.57 -13.48
C ALA A 227 25.89 9.48 -14.50
N ASP A 228 26.87 10.25 -14.03
CA ASP A 228 27.79 11.01 -14.88
C ASP A 228 28.84 10.11 -15.55
#